data_AF-A0A0F9V231-F1
#
_entry.id   AF-A0A0F9V231-F1
#
_cell.length_a   1.000
_cell.length_b   1.000
_cell.length_c   1.000
_cell.angle_alpha   90.00
_cell.angle_beta   90.00
_cell.angle_gamma   90.00
#
_symmetry.space_group_name_H-M   'P 1'
#
loop_
_entity.id
_entity.type
_entity.pdbx_description
1 polymer ?
#
loop_
_entity_poly.entity_id
_entity_poly.type
_entity_poly.pdbx_seq_one_letter_code
_entity_poly.pdbx_strand_id
1 'polypeptide(L)'
;MIHPSVKIGKYCIIAESAMIGENTIIKDFSVIGKNVRIGKDCIIGRYCEIRDDCEVGDGTSFGSRCTLSAGTIIGDHCVIKYSFVATDTKDLTTPGKKTTCTIGDNVLIGACVVLMPGINVGNFAIIGAMSQVRHDVAPDKIVYGNPC
;
A
#
# COMPACT_ATOMS: atom_id res chain seq x y z
N MET A 1 -13.26 -4.04 12.70
CA MET A 1 -13.05 -3.68 14.12
C MET A 1 -11.70 -3.01 14.26
N ILE A 2 -11.69 -1.78 14.79
CA ILE A 2 -10.46 -1.01 15.03
C ILE A 2 -10.04 -1.28 16.48
N HIS A 3 -8.80 -1.72 16.68
CA HIS A 3 -8.31 -2.00 18.02
C HIS A 3 -8.26 -0.72 18.88
N PRO A 4 -8.61 -0.75 20.19
CA PRO A 4 -8.65 0.46 21.04
C PRO A 4 -7.34 1.23 21.17
N SER A 5 -6.20 0.57 20.94
CA SER A 5 -4.87 1.21 20.98
C SER A 5 -4.53 2.02 19.73
N VAL A 6 -5.34 1.92 18.66
CA VAL A 6 -5.08 2.61 17.39
C VAL A 6 -5.14 4.11 17.60
N LYS A 7 -4.12 4.82 17.11
CA LYS A 7 -4.06 6.29 17.17
C LYS A 7 -4.54 6.84 15.83
N ILE A 8 -5.65 7.57 15.85
CA ILE A 8 -6.25 8.16 14.66
C ILE A 8 -6.02 9.68 14.66
N GLY A 9 -5.39 10.17 13.60
CA GLY A 9 -5.12 11.58 13.37
C GLY A 9 -6.37 12.39 13.01
N LYS A 10 -6.19 13.68 12.83
CA LYS A 10 -7.31 14.60 12.55
C LYS A 10 -7.87 14.37 11.16
N TYR A 11 -9.20 14.48 11.03
CA TYR A 11 -9.90 14.45 9.74
C TYR A 11 -9.66 13.19 8.90
N CYS A 12 -9.42 12.04 9.56
CA CYS A 12 -9.40 10.76 8.86
C CYS A 12 -10.82 10.32 8.51
N ILE A 13 -10.97 9.67 7.36
CA ILE A 13 -12.22 9.00 6.96
C ILE A 13 -11.92 7.51 6.95
N ILE A 14 -12.59 6.75 7.81
CA ILE A 14 -12.36 5.30 7.94
C ILE A 14 -13.71 4.61 7.80
N ALA A 15 -13.83 3.70 6.83
CA ALA A 15 -15.04 2.92 6.65
C ALA A 15 -15.31 2.03 7.87
N GLU A 16 -16.58 1.86 8.22
CA GLU A 16 -17.02 1.07 9.38
C GLU A 16 -16.54 -0.38 9.32
N SER A 17 -16.44 -0.96 8.12
CA SER A 17 -15.99 -2.34 7.93
C SER A 17 -14.46 -2.51 7.97
N ALA A 18 -13.68 -1.43 8.13
CA ALA A 18 -12.23 -1.53 8.23
C ALA A 18 -11.80 -2.28 9.52
N MET A 19 -10.69 -3.01 9.38
CA MET A 19 -10.04 -3.73 10.48
C MET A 19 -8.62 -3.18 10.62
N ILE A 20 -8.29 -2.69 11.83
CA ILE A 20 -6.99 -2.08 12.09
C ILE A 20 -6.43 -2.67 13.38
N GLY A 21 -5.26 -3.29 13.26
CA GLY A 21 -4.56 -3.99 14.34
C GLY A 21 -4.01 -3.08 15.43
N GLU A 22 -3.55 -3.70 16.51
CA GLU A 22 -3.00 -3.01 17.68
C GLU A 22 -1.81 -2.10 17.34
N ASN A 23 -1.61 -1.08 18.17
CA ASN A 23 -0.54 -0.06 18.06
C ASN A 23 -0.38 0.67 16.71
N THR A 24 -1.26 0.42 15.75
CA THR A 24 -1.23 1.09 14.44
C THR A 24 -1.59 2.58 14.56
N ILE A 25 -0.91 3.40 13.77
CA ILE A 25 -1.09 4.86 13.73
C ILE A 25 -1.58 5.28 12.35
N ILE A 26 -2.76 5.90 12.29
CA ILE A 26 -3.29 6.54 11.09
C ILE A 26 -3.09 8.05 11.22
N LYS A 27 -2.25 8.66 10.38
CA LYS A 27 -1.99 10.11 10.46
C LYS A 27 -3.06 10.94 9.73
N ASP A 28 -3.05 12.24 10.01
CA ASP A 28 -4.06 13.21 9.57
C ASP A 28 -4.45 13.09 8.09
N PHE A 29 -5.74 13.31 7.82
CA PHE A 29 -6.34 13.37 6.49
C PHE A 29 -6.25 12.08 5.65
N SER A 30 -5.96 10.95 6.26
CA SER A 30 -5.93 9.67 5.55
C SER A 30 -7.32 9.05 5.41
N VAL A 31 -7.52 8.36 4.30
CA VAL A 31 -8.77 7.68 3.94
C VAL A 31 -8.54 6.19 3.89
N ILE A 32 -9.33 5.44 4.65
CA ILE A 32 -9.30 3.98 4.72
C ILE A 32 -10.66 3.44 4.24
N GLY A 33 -10.62 2.69 3.14
CA GLY A 33 -11.78 2.14 2.44
C GLY A 33 -12.46 0.97 3.16
N LYS A 34 -13.52 0.46 2.52
CA LYS A 34 -14.31 -0.67 3.02
C LYS A 34 -13.50 -1.95 2.99
N ASN A 35 -13.72 -2.80 4.00
CA ASN A 35 -13.12 -4.13 4.11
C ASN A 35 -11.59 -4.13 4.12
N VAL A 36 -10.96 -2.96 4.29
CA VAL A 36 -9.52 -2.84 4.41
C VAL A 36 -9.05 -3.53 5.69
N ARG A 37 -7.98 -4.30 5.59
CA ARG A 37 -7.29 -4.93 6.71
C ARG A 37 -5.91 -4.33 6.86
N ILE A 38 -5.63 -3.73 8.00
CA ILE A 38 -4.30 -3.23 8.37
C ILE A 38 -3.87 -3.98 9.62
N GLY A 39 -2.68 -4.56 9.57
CA GLY A 39 -2.04 -5.29 10.65
C GLY A 39 -1.73 -4.43 11.88
N LYS A 40 -0.97 -5.02 12.80
CA LYS A 40 -0.46 -4.34 14.00
C LYS A 40 0.83 -3.57 13.73
N ASP A 41 1.12 -2.63 14.60
CA ASP A 41 2.37 -1.86 14.60
C ASP A 41 2.63 -1.10 13.28
N CYS A 42 1.58 -0.81 12.52
CA CYS A 42 1.68 -0.12 11.23
C CYS A 42 1.67 1.40 11.39
N ILE A 43 2.20 2.09 10.38
CA ILE A 43 2.11 3.56 10.29
C ILE A 43 1.57 3.95 8.93
N ILE A 44 0.37 4.53 8.90
CA ILE A 44 -0.18 5.15 7.69
C ILE A 44 0.12 6.64 7.72
N GLY A 45 0.92 7.11 6.76
CA GLY A 45 1.31 8.52 6.61
C GLY A 45 0.13 9.46 6.41
N ARG A 46 0.37 10.78 6.39
CA ARG A 46 -0.70 11.78 6.17
C ARG A 46 -1.19 11.73 4.73
N TYR A 47 -2.46 12.02 4.49
CA TYR A 47 -3.05 12.05 3.15
C TYR A 47 -2.86 10.75 2.36
N CYS A 48 -2.79 9.61 3.04
CA CYS A 48 -2.78 8.33 2.33
C CYS A 48 -4.21 7.92 1.98
N GLU A 49 -4.37 7.25 0.86
CA GLU A 49 -5.62 6.65 0.42
C GLU A 49 -5.43 5.14 0.27
N ILE A 50 -5.99 4.39 1.22
CA ILE A 50 -6.01 2.93 1.18
C ILE A 50 -7.41 2.52 0.75
N ARG A 51 -7.59 2.15 -0.51
CA ARG A 51 -8.91 1.92 -1.10
C ARG A 51 -9.48 0.56 -0.69
N ASP A 52 -10.74 0.33 -1.06
CA ASP A 52 -11.52 -0.84 -0.66
C ASP A 52 -10.77 -2.17 -0.87
N ASP A 53 -11.02 -3.13 0.01
CA ASP A 53 -10.54 -4.52 -0.07
C ASP A 53 -9.00 -4.66 -0.09
N CYS A 54 -8.24 -3.62 0.33
CA CYS A 54 -6.79 -3.74 0.48
C CYS A 54 -6.38 -4.47 1.76
N GLU A 55 -5.22 -5.11 1.72
CA GLU A 55 -4.59 -5.77 2.86
C GLU A 55 -3.17 -5.23 3.07
N VAL A 56 -2.84 -4.91 4.32
CA VAL A 56 -1.52 -4.42 4.75
C VAL A 56 -1.08 -5.24 5.96
N GLY A 57 0.05 -5.93 5.83
CA GLY A 57 0.68 -6.74 6.86
C GLY A 57 1.22 -5.94 8.05
N ASP A 58 1.69 -6.66 9.05
CA ASP A 58 2.17 -6.15 10.33
C ASP A 58 3.49 -5.37 10.19
N GLY A 59 3.66 -4.31 10.99
CA GLY A 59 4.89 -3.53 11.03
C GLY A 59 5.19 -2.76 9.74
N THR A 60 4.24 -2.67 8.80
CA THR A 60 4.40 -1.95 7.54
C THR A 60 4.14 -0.45 7.71
N SER A 61 5.00 0.37 7.10
CA SER A 61 4.96 1.82 7.23
C SER A 61 4.88 2.55 5.89
N PHE A 62 4.08 3.60 5.85
CA PHE A 62 3.87 4.47 4.70
C PHE A 62 4.30 5.90 5.01
N GLY A 63 5.00 6.51 4.05
CA GLY A 63 5.14 7.95 3.95
C GLY A 63 3.78 8.60 3.64
N SER A 64 3.73 9.92 3.73
CA SER A 64 2.55 10.69 3.30
C SER A 64 2.24 10.51 1.81
N ARG A 65 0.96 10.71 1.44
CA ARG A 65 0.47 10.73 0.05
C ARG A 65 0.63 9.41 -0.71
N CYS A 66 0.60 8.28 -0.01
CA CYS A 66 0.57 6.99 -0.69
C CYS A 66 -0.86 6.62 -1.10
N THR A 67 -1.02 6.01 -2.26
CA THR A 67 -2.30 5.50 -2.75
C THR A 67 -2.19 4.02 -3.08
N LEU A 68 -3.07 3.22 -2.50
CA LEU A 68 -3.27 1.82 -2.87
C LEU A 68 -4.58 1.69 -3.63
N SER A 69 -4.52 1.22 -4.88
CA SER A 69 -5.73 0.84 -5.61
C SER A 69 -6.45 -0.32 -4.94
N ALA A 70 -7.78 -0.33 -5.06
CA ALA A 70 -8.64 -1.30 -4.38
C ALA A 70 -8.20 -2.75 -4.67
N GLY A 71 -8.07 -3.59 -3.64
CA GLY A 71 -7.57 -4.96 -3.75
C GLY A 71 -6.04 -5.10 -3.81
N THR A 72 -5.27 -4.06 -3.49
CA THR A 72 -3.80 -4.18 -3.35
C THR A 72 -3.46 -4.92 -2.06
N ILE A 73 -2.47 -5.82 -2.14
CA ILE A 73 -1.99 -6.60 -1.00
C ILE A 73 -0.53 -6.23 -0.73
N ILE A 74 -0.19 -5.95 0.53
CA ILE A 74 1.15 -5.62 0.99
C ILE A 74 1.49 -6.47 2.21
N GLY A 75 2.63 -7.15 2.17
CA GLY A 75 3.12 -8.00 3.24
C GLY A 75 3.62 -7.25 4.47
N ASP A 76 4.27 -8.00 5.35
CA ASP A 76 4.76 -7.54 6.63
C ASP A 76 6.06 -6.74 6.48
N HIS A 77 6.34 -5.87 7.46
CA HIS A 77 7.62 -5.18 7.64
C HIS A 77 8.11 -4.38 6.42
N CYS A 78 7.18 -3.87 5.61
CA CYS A 78 7.52 -3.06 4.45
C CYS A 78 7.74 -1.59 4.83
N VAL A 79 8.63 -0.92 4.09
CA VAL A 79 8.86 0.52 4.19
C VAL A 79 8.52 1.16 2.86
N ILE A 80 7.39 1.87 2.82
CA ILE A 80 6.88 2.52 1.62
C ILE A 80 7.06 4.02 1.81
N LYS A 81 7.95 4.63 1.02
CA LYS A 81 8.22 6.06 1.12
C LYS A 81 7.11 6.89 0.45
N TYR A 82 7.19 8.21 0.65
CA TYR A 82 6.15 9.18 0.31
C TYR A 82 5.76 9.13 -1.17
N SER A 83 4.51 9.46 -1.46
CA SER A 83 3.97 9.56 -2.83
C SER A 83 4.04 8.26 -3.65
N PHE A 84 4.00 7.11 -2.98
CA PHE A 84 3.91 5.81 -3.63
C PHE A 84 2.51 5.59 -4.23
N VAL A 85 2.42 4.98 -5.41
CA VAL A 85 1.15 4.59 -6.01
C VAL A 85 1.20 3.14 -6.49
N ALA A 86 0.35 2.28 -5.93
CA ALA A 86 -0.01 1.01 -6.53
C ALA A 86 -1.25 1.21 -7.40
N THR A 87 -1.10 1.07 -8.71
CA THR A 87 -2.18 1.39 -9.66
C THR A 87 -3.08 0.19 -9.96
N ASP A 88 -4.29 0.49 -10.42
CA ASP A 88 -5.19 -0.43 -11.12
C ASP A 88 -5.48 0.14 -12.51
N THR A 89 -5.93 -0.71 -13.42
CA THR A 89 -6.51 -0.27 -14.69
C THR A 89 -7.75 -1.09 -14.97
N LYS A 90 -8.82 -0.38 -15.35
CA LYS A 90 -10.08 -1.02 -15.72
C LYS A 90 -9.87 -1.80 -17.01
N ASP A 91 -10.24 -3.07 -17.00
CA ASP A 91 -10.40 -3.82 -18.23
C ASP A 91 -11.67 -3.32 -18.95
N LEU A 92 -11.48 -2.70 -20.12
CA LEU A 92 -12.59 -2.18 -20.93
C LEU A 92 -13.39 -3.29 -21.62
N THR A 93 -12.83 -4.50 -21.72
CA THR A 93 -13.45 -5.67 -22.35
C THR A 93 -14.20 -6.54 -21.35
N THR A 94 -13.78 -6.51 -20.07
CA THR A 94 -14.39 -7.30 -19.00
C THR A 94 -14.92 -6.38 -17.89
N PRO A 95 -16.22 -6.01 -17.91
CA PRO A 95 -16.81 -5.13 -16.90
C PRO A 95 -16.57 -5.64 -15.48
N GLY A 96 -16.00 -4.79 -14.62
CA GLY A 96 -15.76 -5.09 -13.22
C GLY A 96 -14.44 -5.81 -12.91
N LYS A 97 -13.72 -6.32 -13.92
CA LYS A 97 -12.40 -6.92 -13.70
C LYS A 97 -11.33 -5.83 -13.50
N LYS A 98 -10.53 -5.99 -12.45
CA LYS A 98 -9.36 -5.18 -12.16
C LYS A 98 -8.17 -6.09 -11.88
N THR A 99 -6.99 -5.62 -12.25
CA THR A 99 -5.72 -6.24 -11.84
C THR A 99 -5.04 -5.31 -10.85
N THR A 100 -4.62 -5.85 -9.71
CA THR A 100 -4.06 -5.10 -8.58
C THR A 100 -2.65 -5.57 -8.30
N CYS A 101 -1.89 -4.80 -7.51
CA CYS A 101 -0.52 -5.13 -7.20
C CYS A 101 -0.43 -6.01 -5.94
N THR A 102 0.61 -6.85 -5.89
CA THR A 102 0.99 -7.58 -4.68
C THR A 102 2.42 -7.24 -4.31
N ILE A 103 2.65 -6.86 -3.06
CA ILE A 103 3.97 -6.59 -2.50
C ILE A 103 4.21 -7.59 -1.38
N GLY A 104 5.31 -8.33 -1.46
CA GLY A 104 5.72 -9.31 -0.45
C GLY A 104 6.25 -8.65 0.83
N ASP A 105 6.89 -9.45 1.67
CA ASP A 105 7.38 -9.01 2.98
C ASP A 105 8.75 -8.32 2.89
N ASN A 106 9.06 -7.46 3.86
CA ASN A 106 10.36 -6.80 4.01
C ASN A 106 10.79 -5.98 2.77
N VAL A 107 9.85 -5.44 2.01
CA VAL A 107 10.12 -4.64 0.81
C VAL A 107 10.39 -3.19 1.18
N LEU A 108 11.40 -2.58 0.53
CA LEU A 108 11.65 -1.14 0.60
C LEU A 108 11.25 -0.48 -0.72
N ILE A 109 10.27 0.42 -0.68
CA ILE A 109 9.84 1.22 -1.83
C ILE A 109 10.27 2.66 -1.65
N GLY A 110 11.11 3.15 -2.59
CA GLY A 110 11.57 4.53 -2.64
C GLY A 110 10.46 5.56 -2.86
N ALA A 111 10.78 6.84 -2.66
CA ALA A 111 9.79 7.90 -2.80
C ALA A 111 9.34 8.06 -4.26
N CYS A 112 8.08 8.41 -4.47
CA CYS A 112 7.49 8.66 -5.79
C CYS A 112 7.60 7.47 -6.75
N VAL A 113 7.50 6.24 -6.24
CA VAL A 113 7.43 5.04 -7.07
C VAL A 113 6.00 4.78 -7.52
N VAL A 114 5.85 4.33 -8.77
CA VAL A 114 4.58 3.87 -9.33
C VAL A 114 4.72 2.41 -9.75
N LEU A 115 3.86 1.54 -9.23
CA LEU A 115 3.68 0.18 -9.76
C LEU A 115 2.56 0.20 -10.81
N MET A 116 2.85 -0.34 -11.99
CA MET A 116 1.82 -0.58 -12.99
C MET A 116 0.83 -1.67 -12.51
N PRO A 117 -0.37 -1.77 -13.10
CA PRO A 117 -1.37 -2.74 -12.67
C PRO A 117 -0.86 -4.17 -12.79
N GLY A 118 -1.10 -4.99 -11.77
CA GLY A 118 -0.77 -6.42 -11.79
C GLY A 118 0.67 -6.78 -11.46
N ILE A 119 1.49 -5.80 -11.04
CA ILE A 119 2.88 -6.06 -10.69
C ILE A 119 2.98 -6.76 -9.35
N ASN A 120 3.79 -7.82 -9.33
CA ASN A 120 4.19 -8.55 -8.14
C ASN A 120 5.61 -8.13 -7.73
N VAL A 121 5.78 -7.72 -6.48
CA VAL A 121 7.09 -7.41 -5.89
C VAL A 121 7.41 -8.47 -4.86
N GLY A 122 8.47 -9.25 -5.11
CA GLY A 122 8.91 -10.32 -4.23
C GLY A 122 9.51 -9.82 -2.91
N ASN A 123 9.58 -10.71 -1.93
CA ASN A 123 10.11 -10.43 -0.60
C ASN A 123 11.53 -9.84 -0.66
N PHE A 124 11.86 -8.97 0.29
CA PHE A 124 13.18 -8.33 0.41
C PHE A 124 13.62 -7.46 -0.79
N ALA A 125 12.75 -7.23 -1.76
CA ALA A 125 13.07 -6.36 -2.89
C ALA A 125 13.21 -4.90 -2.47
N ILE A 126 14.02 -4.15 -3.23
CA ILE A 126 14.23 -2.71 -3.05
C ILE A 126 13.93 -2.02 -4.38
N ILE A 127 13.00 -1.06 -4.37
CA ILE A 127 12.68 -0.25 -5.54
C ILE A 127 13.21 1.17 -5.31
N GLY A 128 14.10 1.62 -6.18
CA GLY A 128 14.68 2.96 -6.10
C GLY A 128 13.64 4.06 -6.31
N ALA A 129 13.87 5.22 -5.69
CA ALA A 129 12.98 6.38 -5.80
C ALA A 129 12.78 6.82 -7.27
N MET A 130 11.60 7.39 -7.57
CA MET A 130 11.19 7.87 -8.90
C MET A 130 11.06 6.78 -9.98
N SER A 131 10.97 5.51 -9.59
CA SER A 131 10.85 4.41 -10.54
C SER A 131 9.42 4.17 -11.01
N GLN A 132 9.26 3.79 -12.28
CA GLN A 132 8.00 3.29 -12.85
C GLN A 132 8.14 1.80 -13.16
N VAL A 133 7.63 0.94 -12.27
CA VAL A 133 7.81 -0.51 -12.36
C VAL A 133 6.79 -1.12 -13.30
N ARG A 134 7.26 -1.77 -14.36
CA ARG A 134 6.44 -2.35 -15.43
C ARG A 134 6.54 -3.87 -15.53
N HIS A 135 7.42 -4.49 -14.75
CA HIS A 135 7.61 -5.93 -14.70
C HIS A 135 7.68 -6.41 -13.26
N ASP A 136 7.32 -7.68 -13.04
CA ASP A 136 7.44 -8.31 -11.74
C ASP A 136 8.89 -8.24 -11.24
N VAL A 137 9.03 -7.94 -9.96
CA VAL A 137 10.32 -7.82 -9.29
C VAL A 137 10.55 -9.09 -8.49
N ALA A 138 11.57 -9.86 -8.85
CA ALA A 138 11.92 -11.06 -8.11
C ALA A 138 12.38 -10.73 -6.67
N PRO A 139 12.26 -11.68 -5.72
CA PRO A 139 12.79 -11.50 -4.36
C PRO A 139 14.26 -11.10 -4.35
N ASP A 140 14.67 -10.36 -3.31
CA ASP A 140 16.05 -9.90 -3.06
C ASP A 140 16.64 -9.00 -4.17
N LYS A 141 15.84 -8.54 -5.13
CA LYS A 141 16.30 -7.67 -6.20
C LYS A 141 16.25 -6.21 -5.81
N ILE A 142 17.26 -5.47 -6.26
CA ILE A 142 17.29 -4.01 -6.25
C ILE A 142 17.06 -3.54 -7.67
N VAL A 143 15.99 -2.78 -7.91
CA VAL A 143 15.60 -2.29 -9.23
C VAL A 143 15.30 -0.80 -9.18
N TYR A 144 15.54 -0.07 -10.27
CA TYR A 144 15.18 1.34 -10.40
C TYR A 144 15.17 1.77 -11.87
N GLY A 145 14.38 2.79 -12.20
CA GLY A 145 14.35 3.37 -13.55
C GLY A 145 12.96 3.76 -14.06
N ASN A 146 12.92 4.36 -15.24
CA ASN A 146 11.69 4.68 -15.96
C ASN A 146 11.87 4.37 -17.47
N PRO A 147 11.44 3.18 -17.95
CA PRO A 147 10.79 2.12 -17.17
C PRO A 147 11.77 1.33 -16.27
N CYS A 148 11.23 0.72 -15.21
CA CYS A 148 11.85 -0.23 -14.30
C CYS A 148 11.23 -1.61 -14.46
#